data_AF-A0A9P1L4M9-F1
#
_entry.id   AF-A0A9P1L4M9-F1
#
_cell.length_a   1.000
_cell.length_b   1.000
_cell.length_c   1.000
_cell.angle_alpha   90.00
_cell.angle_beta   90.00
_cell.angle_gamma   90.00
#
_symmetry.space_group_name_H-M   'P 1'
#
loop_
_entity.id
_entity.type
_entity.pdbx_description
1 polymer ?
#
loop_
_entity_poly.entity_id
_entity_poly.type
_entity_poly.pdbx_seq_one_letter_code
_entity_poly.pdbx_strand_id
1 'polypeptide(L)'
;MARKKGRSTFVNQVSKESIKEQKIKDKEVEKLKKRYQKELEKQQKEDYINSKYKEVSKLNLSINNEIDELKNLILNGINEYKPIPIDTFIKKDIQEFTIPKELNIKYEKPNKPIIRKANIFEILFKSYRLKYNSYVDELERRYDREYKLYEKNEVNRKNEIKNLKKSYELKLNEIIAIKKDLYINGDVGMITSYKRELLNNSKYPFKLNKKINIGYCKYTKNLLIDYLLPKKDIVQSINKYKYMPKLDEIREVQRKNKDINSIYNEVIYSIVLRSMDEVFKSDIYGNIKSIVFNGYIEDIDLSTGQDIKPYIISSMIEKQDFRKIHLKRVDKLTCLKNAIQSRINLNSNLELKSIVPIYNYDYVNNSIISSENINLLEINPYELERLVTILFRNMGYNVEETKKSYDGGIDCFLNYNDPIIGGKVIGQVKRYKNNIDIPKLREFESVLRNSDAMKGLFISTSNFSPQCEKFALENNITLINGCTLLKYFNEYGINSYIQDKF
;
A
#
# COMPACT_ATOMS: atom_id res chain seq x y z
N MET A 1 93.39 -64.79 -33.20
CA MET A 1 92.40 -63.84 -33.76
C MET A 1 90.95 -64.34 -33.81
N ALA A 2 90.64 -65.62 -33.54
CA ALA A 2 89.27 -66.17 -33.68
C ALA A 2 88.29 -65.88 -32.52
N ARG A 3 88.76 -65.65 -31.28
CA ARG A 3 87.87 -65.40 -30.10
C ARG A 3 87.22 -64.00 -30.06
N LYS A 4 87.71 -63.03 -30.84
CA LYS A 4 87.14 -61.65 -30.89
C LYS A 4 85.98 -61.49 -31.88
N LYS A 5 85.94 -62.28 -32.98
CA LYS A 5 84.90 -62.17 -34.02
C LYS A 5 83.55 -62.80 -33.62
N GLY A 6 83.53 -63.95 -32.95
CA GLY A 6 82.29 -64.60 -32.50
C GLY A 6 81.58 -63.90 -31.34
N ARG A 7 82.33 -63.23 -30.46
CA ARG A 7 81.78 -62.39 -29.38
C ARG A 7 81.17 -61.09 -29.91
N SER A 8 81.75 -60.50 -30.97
CA SER A 8 81.22 -59.26 -31.55
C SER A 8 79.97 -59.46 -32.40
N THR A 9 79.80 -60.62 -33.05
CA THR A 9 78.55 -60.96 -33.78
C THR A 9 77.39 -61.27 -32.84
N PHE A 10 77.62 -62.02 -31.75
CA PHE A 10 76.57 -62.31 -30.76
C PHE A 10 76.14 -61.04 -30.00
N VAL A 11 77.09 -60.19 -29.58
CA VAL A 11 76.80 -58.90 -28.92
C VAL A 11 76.03 -57.95 -29.85
N ASN A 12 76.34 -57.93 -31.15
CA ASN A 12 75.60 -57.13 -32.14
C ASN A 12 74.21 -57.67 -32.47
N GLN A 13 73.95 -58.96 -32.25
CA GLN A 13 72.65 -59.59 -32.50
C GLN A 13 71.72 -59.38 -31.29
N VAL A 14 72.25 -59.57 -30.07
CA VAL A 14 71.55 -59.26 -28.81
C VAL A 14 71.25 -57.76 -28.69
N SER A 15 72.16 -56.87 -29.12
CA SER A 15 71.89 -55.42 -29.12
C SER A 15 70.84 -55.00 -30.15
N LYS A 16 70.78 -55.66 -31.32
CA LYS A 16 69.71 -55.42 -32.31
C LYS A 16 68.36 -55.90 -31.81
N GLU A 17 68.29 -57.05 -31.13
CA GLU A 17 67.07 -57.55 -30.51
C GLU A 17 66.61 -56.66 -29.35
N SER A 18 67.52 -56.21 -28.48
CA SER A 18 67.17 -55.30 -27.39
C SER A 18 66.66 -53.95 -27.90
N ILE A 19 67.26 -53.37 -28.96
CA ILE A 19 66.78 -52.15 -29.61
C ILE A 19 65.39 -52.37 -30.25
N LYS A 20 65.13 -53.57 -30.79
CA LYS A 20 63.84 -53.91 -31.40
C LYS A 20 62.75 -54.07 -30.34
N GLU A 21 63.04 -54.73 -29.22
CA GLU A 21 62.16 -54.80 -28.05
C GLU A 21 61.89 -53.42 -27.43
N GLN A 22 62.92 -52.58 -27.31
CA GLN A 22 62.76 -51.21 -26.80
C GLN A 22 61.81 -50.40 -27.69
N LYS A 23 61.97 -50.48 -29.02
CA LYS A 23 61.06 -49.84 -29.98
C LYS A 23 59.63 -50.37 -29.92
N ILE A 24 59.42 -51.65 -29.59
CA ILE A 24 58.08 -52.23 -29.40
C ILE A 24 57.45 -51.70 -28.11
N LYS A 25 58.19 -51.69 -27.01
CA LYS A 25 57.75 -51.12 -25.73
C LYS A 25 57.44 -49.63 -25.84
N ASP A 26 58.28 -48.86 -26.52
CA ASP A 26 58.05 -47.42 -26.76
C ASP A 26 56.77 -47.18 -27.57
N LYS A 27 56.50 -48.01 -28.59
CA LYS A 27 55.24 -47.97 -29.35
C LYS A 27 54.02 -48.33 -28.50
N GLU A 28 54.13 -49.30 -27.60
CA GLU A 28 53.05 -49.64 -26.66
C GLU A 28 52.76 -48.51 -25.68
N VAL A 29 53.81 -47.90 -25.12
CA VAL A 29 53.70 -46.73 -24.25
C VAL A 29 53.06 -45.55 -24.98
N GLU A 30 53.45 -45.27 -26.22
CA GLU A 30 52.84 -44.20 -27.03
C GLU A 30 51.35 -44.49 -27.32
N LYS A 31 51.00 -45.75 -27.59
CA LYS A 31 49.61 -46.18 -27.81
C LYS A 31 48.76 -46.05 -26.54
N LEU A 32 49.32 -46.38 -25.38
CA LEU A 32 48.68 -46.19 -24.07
C LEU A 32 48.47 -44.71 -23.76
N LYS A 33 49.48 -43.85 -23.99
CA LYS A 33 49.36 -42.39 -23.83
C LYS A 33 48.25 -41.81 -24.71
N LYS A 34 48.16 -42.24 -25.98
CA LYS A 34 47.08 -41.81 -26.90
C LYS A 34 45.68 -42.27 -26.45
N ARG A 35 45.55 -43.47 -25.87
CA ARG A 35 44.28 -43.94 -25.29
C ARG A 35 43.89 -43.12 -24.07
N TYR A 36 44.82 -42.93 -23.15
CA TYR A 36 44.60 -42.13 -21.94
C TYR A 36 44.20 -40.68 -22.27
N GLN A 37 44.86 -40.06 -23.25
CA GLN A 37 44.50 -38.71 -23.72
C GLN A 37 43.08 -38.64 -24.27
N LYS A 38 42.65 -39.63 -25.07
CA LYS A 38 41.27 -39.70 -25.59
C LYS A 38 40.23 -39.90 -24.48
N GLU A 39 40.55 -40.70 -23.47
CA GLU A 39 39.67 -40.88 -22.30
C GLU A 39 39.54 -39.58 -21.51
N LEU A 40 40.65 -38.87 -21.29
CA LEU A 40 40.67 -37.57 -20.62
C LEU A 40 39.84 -36.53 -21.40
N GLU A 41 40.01 -36.43 -22.71
CA GLU A 41 39.22 -35.53 -23.56
C GLU A 41 37.73 -35.86 -23.54
N LYS A 42 37.37 -37.15 -23.51
CA LYS A 42 35.98 -37.60 -23.39
C LYS A 42 35.40 -37.19 -22.04
N GLN A 43 36.15 -37.41 -20.96
CA GLN A 43 35.74 -37.05 -19.61
C GLN A 43 35.56 -35.53 -19.48
N GLN A 44 36.49 -34.73 -20.00
CA GLN A 44 36.37 -33.26 -20.02
C GLN A 44 35.12 -32.78 -20.77
N LYS A 45 34.77 -33.41 -21.90
CA LYS A 45 33.54 -33.10 -22.64
C LYS A 45 32.29 -33.46 -21.85
N GLU A 46 32.27 -34.61 -21.19
CA GLU A 46 31.16 -35.03 -20.33
C GLU A 46 30.99 -34.08 -19.13
N ASP A 47 32.09 -33.71 -18.47
CA ASP A 47 32.10 -32.75 -17.36
C ASP A 47 31.60 -31.38 -17.79
N TYR A 48 32.01 -30.91 -18.97
CA TYR A 48 31.52 -29.66 -19.55
C TYR A 48 30.00 -29.70 -19.81
N ILE A 49 29.49 -30.76 -20.46
CA ILE A 49 28.06 -30.94 -20.71
C ILE A 49 27.27 -31.00 -19.40
N ASN A 50 27.78 -31.73 -18.41
CA ASN A 50 27.19 -31.81 -17.08
C ASN A 50 27.18 -30.44 -16.38
N SER A 51 28.22 -29.62 -16.56
CA SER A 51 28.27 -28.24 -16.05
C SER A 51 27.15 -27.37 -16.65
N LYS A 52 26.86 -27.51 -17.95
CA LYS A 52 25.76 -26.80 -18.63
C LYS A 52 24.39 -27.24 -18.14
N TYR A 53 24.18 -28.53 -17.92
CA TYR A 53 22.92 -29.00 -17.33
C TYR A 53 22.74 -28.52 -15.87
N LYS A 54 23.82 -28.46 -15.08
CA LYS A 54 23.78 -27.88 -13.73
C LYS A 54 23.44 -26.39 -13.77
N GLU A 55 24.00 -25.63 -14.71
CA GLU A 55 23.68 -24.21 -14.93
C GLU A 55 22.19 -24.03 -15.24
N VAL A 56 21.66 -24.79 -16.21
CA VAL A 56 20.23 -24.77 -16.56
C VAL A 56 19.33 -25.15 -15.38
N SER A 57 19.74 -26.14 -14.59
CA SER A 57 18.98 -26.55 -13.40
C SER A 57 18.88 -25.43 -12.37
N LYS A 58 19.97 -24.68 -12.14
CA LYS A 58 19.98 -23.51 -11.24
C LYS A 58 19.08 -22.39 -11.75
N LEU A 59 19.15 -22.07 -13.04
CA LEU A 59 18.31 -21.03 -13.64
C LEU A 59 16.82 -21.40 -13.55
N ASN A 60 16.47 -22.65 -13.83
CA ASN A 60 15.10 -23.14 -13.71
C ASN A 60 14.60 -23.16 -12.25
N LEU A 61 15.47 -23.47 -11.29
CA LEU A 61 15.13 -23.39 -9.87
C LEU A 61 14.78 -21.95 -9.47
N SER A 62 15.55 -20.96 -9.95
CA SER A 62 15.26 -19.54 -9.70
C SER A 62 13.88 -19.14 -10.24
N ILE A 63 13.55 -19.51 -11.49
CA ILE A 63 12.24 -19.22 -12.09
C ILE A 63 11.12 -19.87 -11.27
N ASN A 64 11.28 -21.13 -10.88
CA ASN A 64 10.25 -21.83 -10.12
C ASN A 64 10.02 -21.18 -8.75
N ASN A 65 11.10 -20.80 -8.05
CA ASN A 65 10.99 -20.11 -6.77
C ASN A 65 10.23 -18.77 -6.90
N GLU A 66 10.53 -17.97 -7.92
CA GLU A 66 9.82 -16.70 -8.17
C GLU A 66 8.32 -16.92 -8.43
N ILE A 67 7.97 -17.90 -9.27
CA ILE A 67 6.56 -18.24 -9.53
C ILE A 67 5.86 -18.78 -8.28
N ASP A 68 6.55 -19.57 -7.46
CA ASP A 68 6.00 -20.11 -6.22
C ASP A 68 5.79 -18.99 -5.17
N GLU A 69 6.68 -18.01 -5.09
CA GLU A 69 6.49 -16.81 -4.25
C GLU A 69 5.25 -16.01 -4.68
N LEU A 70 5.04 -15.82 -6.00
CA LEU A 70 3.86 -15.15 -6.54
C LEU A 70 2.56 -15.91 -6.22
N LYS A 71 2.55 -17.25 -6.38
CA LYS A 71 1.36 -18.08 -6.09
C LYS A 71 1.01 -18.10 -4.60
N ASN A 72 2.04 -18.08 -3.74
CA ASN A 72 1.91 -18.19 -2.29
C ASN A 72 1.82 -16.84 -1.56
N LEU A 73 1.53 -15.74 -2.27
CA LEU A 73 1.38 -14.40 -1.70
C LEU A 73 0.47 -14.32 -0.46
N ILE A 74 -0.67 -15.02 -0.47
CA ILE A 74 -1.57 -15.07 0.70
C ILE A 74 -0.89 -15.80 1.86
N LEU A 75 -0.28 -16.96 1.61
CA LEU A 75 0.32 -17.80 2.65
C LEU A 75 1.53 -17.10 3.29
N ASN A 76 2.42 -16.55 2.46
CA ASN A 76 3.58 -15.78 2.91
C ASN A 76 3.13 -14.53 3.65
N GLY A 77 2.17 -13.80 3.08
CA GLY A 77 1.57 -12.62 3.70
C GLY A 77 0.97 -12.91 5.08
N ILE A 78 0.15 -13.95 5.22
CA ILE A 78 -0.49 -14.31 6.50
C ILE A 78 0.55 -14.69 7.57
N ASN A 79 1.60 -15.44 7.19
CA ASN A 79 2.60 -15.92 8.15
C ASN A 79 3.58 -14.82 8.57
N GLU A 80 3.89 -13.87 7.69
CA GLU A 80 4.82 -12.77 7.95
C GLU A 80 4.13 -11.50 8.49
N TYR A 81 2.81 -11.44 8.45
CA TYR A 81 2.05 -10.25 8.83
C TYR A 81 2.23 -9.93 10.32
N LYS A 82 2.84 -8.77 10.57
CA LYS A 82 2.87 -8.11 11.88
C LYS A 82 2.19 -6.76 11.72
N PRO A 83 0.94 -6.58 12.20
CA PRO A 83 0.29 -5.28 12.12
C PRO A 83 1.13 -4.25 12.86
N ILE A 84 1.29 -3.06 12.28
CA ILE A 84 1.92 -1.95 12.97
C ILE A 84 1.01 -1.61 14.16
N PRO A 85 1.50 -1.72 15.41
CA PRO A 85 0.68 -1.35 16.56
C PRO A 85 0.26 0.12 16.43
N ILE A 86 -0.99 0.42 16.79
CA ILE A 86 -1.50 1.80 16.71
C ILE A 86 -0.61 2.79 17.50
N ASP A 87 -0.05 2.34 18.62
CA ASP A 87 0.89 3.10 19.45
C ASP A 87 2.17 3.49 18.69
N THR A 88 2.68 2.58 17.86
CA THR A 88 3.87 2.83 17.02
C THR A 88 3.54 3.83 15.93
N PHE A 89 2.36 3.69 15.30
CA PHE A 89 1.89 4.64 14.28
C PHE A 89 1.72 6.06 14.87
N ILE A 90 1.06 6.18 16.02
CA ILE A 90 0.81 7.46 16.70
C ILE A 90 2.12 8.20 17.00
N LYS A 91 3.17 7.47 17.40
CA LYS A 91 4.47 8.03 17.77
C LYS A 91 5.33 8.46 16.58
N LYS A 92 5.06 7.96 15.37
CA LYS A 92 5.89 8.20 14.17
C LYS A 92 6.04 9.69 13.83
N ASP A 93 4.96 10.46 14.00
CA ASP A 93 4.93 11.89 13.62
C ASP A 93 5.23 12.81 14.80
N ILE A 94 5.64 12.27 15.95
CA ILE A 94 5.91 13.09 17.13
C ILE A 94 7.38 13.50 17.11
N GLN A 95 7.62 14.81 17.07
CA GLN A 95 8.97 15.39 17.05
C GLN A 95 9.77 14.96 18.28
N GLU A 96 10.99 14.46 18.07
CA GLU A 96 11.89 14.08 19.16
C GLU A 96 12.30 15.29 20.01
N PHE A 97 12.47 15.04 21.31
CA PHE A 97 12.94 16.06 22.24
C PHE A 97 14.35 16.51 21.89
N THR A 98 14.52 17.81 21.66
CA THR A 98 15.83 18.44 21.48
C THR A 98 16.13 19.38 22.65
N ILE A 99 17.36 19.33 23.14
CA ILE A 99 17.81 20.23 24.20
C ILE A 99 18.13 21.58 23.55
N PRO A 100 17.64 22.72 24.11
CA PRO A 100 18.02 24.05 23.64
C PRO A 100 19.55 24.21 23.58
N LYS A 101 20.04 24.89 22.54
CA LYS A 101 21.49 25.02 22.28
C LYS A 101 22.24 25.63 23.46
N GLU A 102 21.60 26.56 24.15
CA GLU A 102 22.11 27.29 25.31
C GLU A 102 22.37 26.35 26.50
N LEU A 103 21.50 25.37 26.71
CA LEU A 103 21.61 24.39 27.80
C LEU A 103 22.53 23.21 27.45
N ASN A 104 22.88 23.04 26.17
CA ASN A 104 23.80 22.01 25.72
C ASN A 104 25.27 22.36 26.02
N ILE A 105 25.58 23.64 26.20
CA ILE A 105 26.90 24.12 26.59
C ILE A 105 27.06 23.91 28.10
N LYS A 106 28.10 23.16 28.50
CA LYS A 106 28.45 22.98 29.92
C LYS A 106 29.23 24.20 30.41
N TYR A 107 28.97 24.64 31.63
CA TYR A 107 29.81 25.66 32.24
C TYR A 107 31.24 25.12 32.43
N GLU A 108 32.23 25.96 32.19
CA GLU A 108 33.63 25.60 32.42
C GLU A 108 33.95 25.68 33.90
N LYS A 109 34.66 24.66 34.40
CA LYS A 109 35.13 24.65 35.78
C LYS A 109 36.27 25.66 35.93
N PRO A 110 36.22 26.58 36.91
CA PRO A 110 37.29 27.54 37.10
C PRO A 110 38.60 26.82 37.42
N ASN A 111 39.69 27.32 36.84
CA ASN A 111 41.02 26.79 37.07
C ASN A 111 41.47 27.12 38.49
N LYS A 112 42.09 26.15 39.17
CA LYS A 112 42.70 26.41 40.48
C LYS A 112 43.80 27.47 40.33
N PRO A 113 43.87 28.47 41.22
CA PRO A 113 44.88 29.51 41.11
C PRO A 113 46.27 28.90 41.27
N ILE A 114 47.21 29.32 40.43
CA ILE A 114 48.62 28.95 40.58
C ILE A 114 49.23 29.89 41.62
N ILE A 115 49.43 29.39 42.83
CA ILE A 115 50.00 30.17 43.93
C ILE A 115 51.53 30.15 43.82
N ARG A 116 52.15 31.33 43.71
CA ARG A 116 53.63 31.43 43.73
C ARG A 116 54.18 31.00 45.09
N LYS A 117 55.41 30.47 45.13
CA LYS A 117 56.10 30.21 46.41
C LYS A 117 56.39 31.52 47.15
N ALA A 118 56.34 31.47 48.48
CA ALA A 118 56.77 32.57 49.34
C ALA A 118 58.27 32.84 49.12
N ASN A 119 58.66 34.11 49.07
CA ASN A 119 60.06 34.50 48.98
C ASN A 119 60.69 34.63 50.39
N ILE A 120 62.03 34.71 50.46
CA ILE A 120 62.78 34.63 51.73
C ILE A 120 62.34 35.69 52.76
N PHE A 121 62.01 36.91 52.32
CA PHE A 121 61.53 37.98 53.20
C PHE A 121 60.12 37.70 53.76
N GLU A 122 59.23 37.08 52.97
CA GLU A 122 57.89 36.68 53.42
C GLU A 122 57.92 35.50 54.41
N ILE A 123 59.01 34.74 54.45
CA ILE A 123 59.21 33.66 55.43
C ILE A 123 59.79 34.21 56.74
N LEU A 124 60.80 35.09 56.65
CA LEU A 124 61.57 35.57 57.80
C LEU A 124 60.91 36.73 58.57
N PHE A 125 60.13 37.60 57.90
CA PHE A 125 59.58 38.82 58.52
C PHE A 125 58.05 38.78 58.65
N LYS A 126 57.55 39.03 59.86
CA LYS A 126 56.11 38.94 60.20
C LYS A 126 55.21 39.82 59.31
N SER A 127 55.61 41.06 59.03
CA SER A 127 54.83 42.00 58.22
C SER A 127 54.70 41.56 56.75
N TYR A 128 55.77 41.02 56.17
CA TYR A 128 55.78 40.49 54.80
C TYR A 128 55.01 39.17 54.72
N ARG A 129 55.12 38.30 55.73
CA ARG A 129 54.31 37.07 55.85
C ARG A 129 52.82 37.36 55.84
N LEU A 130 52.37 38.39 56.57
CA LEU A 130 50.97 38.81 56.60
C LEU A 130 50.47 39.29 55.23
N LYS A 131 51.29 40.02 54.47
CA LYS A 131 50.95 40.45 53.10
C LYS A 131 50.83 39.28 52.13
N TYR A 132 51.77 38.33 52.18
CA TYR A 132 51.71 37.12 51.35
C TYR A 132 50.49 36.26 51.69
N ASN A 133 50.22 36.05 52.98
CA ASN A 133 49.01 35.34 53.42
C ASN A 133 47.74 36.04 52.91
N SER A 134 47.65 37.37 53.01
CA SER A 134 46.50 38.12 52.49
C SER A 134 46.34 37.98 50.96
N TYR A 135 47.44 37.85 50.21
CA TYR A 135 47.41 37.59 48.76
C TYR A 135 46.90 36.19 48.44
N VAL A 136 47.38 35.17 49.17
CA VAL A 136 46.89 33.79 49.05
C VAL A 136 45.40 33.73 49.39
N ASP A 137 45.00 34.31 50.52
CA ASP A 137 43.61 34.36 50.98
C ASP A 137 42.69 35.08 49.98
N GLU A 138 43.17 36.10 49.26
CA GLU A 138 42.37 36.79 48.24
C GLU A 138 42.15 35.90 47.01
N LEU A 139 43.20 35.21 46.54
CA LEU A 139 43.12 34.29 45.40
C LEU A 139 42.22 33.09 45.70
N GLU A 140 42.35 32.50 46.90
CA GLU A 140 41.49 31.42 47.37
C GLU A 140 40.04 31.89 47.47
N ARG A 141 39.78 33.07 48.06
CA ARG A 141 38.42 33.64 48.12
C ARG A 141 37.83 33.93 46.75
N ARG A 142 38.63 34.37 45.78
CA ARG A 142 38.17 34.60 44.39
C ARG A 142 37.80 33.27 43.73
N TYR A 143 38.67 32.27 43.83
CA TYR A 143 38.42 30.93 43.34
C TYR A 143 37.15 30.32 43.96
N ASP A 144 36.98 30.42 45.28
CA ASP A 144 35.80 29.90 45.97
C ASP A 144 34.50 30.56 45.49
N ARG A 145 34.52 31.87 45.20
CA ARG A 145 33.35 32.58 44.64
C ARG A 145 33.02 32.09 43.23
N GLU A 146 34.02 31.99 42.36
CA GLU A 146 33.85 31.51 40.99
C GLU A 146 33.39 30.05 40.96
N TYR A 147 33.95 29.21 41.84
CA TYR A 147 33.60 27.81 41.96
C TYR A 147 32.15 27.63 42.46
N LYS A 148 31.73 28.40 43.48
CA LYS A 148 30.32 28.42 43.93
C LYS A 148 29.36 28.88 42.84
N LEU A 149 29.74 29.88 42.05
CA LEU A 149 28.93 30.36 40.94
C LEU A 149 28.80 29.29 39.83
N TYR A 150 29.91 28.64 39.48
CA TYR A 150 29.94 27.49 38.58
C TYR A 150 29.01 26.37 39.05
N GLU A 151 29.12 25.94 40.31
CA GLU A 151 28.27 24.88 40.86
C GLU A 151 26.79 25.24 40.82
N LYS A 152 26.44 26.47 41.21
CA LYS A 152 25.06 26.98 41.15
C LYS A 152 24.53 26.95 39.71
N ASN A 153 25.31 27.41 38.75
CA ASN A 153 24.93 27.46 37.34
C ASN A 153 24.78 26.05 36.73
N GLU A 154 25.68 25.11 37.02
CA GLU A 154 25.55 23.72 36.57
C GLU A 154 24.34 23.01 37.20
N VAL A 155 24.05 23.25 38.47
CA VAL A 155 22.85 22.72 39.13
C VAL A 155 21.59 23.27 38.47
N ASN A 156 21.52 24.58 38.24
CA ASN A 156 20.39 25.22 37.56
C ASN A 156 20.19 24.65 36.14
N ARG A 157 21.26 24.57 35.34
CA ARG A 157 21.22 24.01 33.98
C ARG A 157 20.70 22.57 33.96
N LYS A 158 21.19 21.71 34.89
CA LYS A 158 20.72 20.32 35.01
C LYS A 158 19.25 20.23 35.41
N ASN A 159 18.82 21.06 36.36
CA ASN A 159 17.42 21.11 36.79
C ASN A 159 16.50 21.59 35.67
N GLU A 160 16.91 22.58 34.89
CA GLU A 160 16.17 23.09 33.74
C GLU A 160 16.01 22.02 32.65
N ILE A 161 17.09 21.33 32.28
CA ILE A 161 17.02 20.19 31.34
C ILE A 161 16.06 19.10 31.86
N LYS A 162 16.12 18.78 33.16
CA LYS A 162 15.23 17.79 33.78
C LYS A 162 13.76 18.22 33.70
N ASN A 163 13.46 19.49 33.98
CA ASN A 163 12.11 20.04 33.92
C ASN A 163 11.58 20.10 32.47
N LEU A 164 12.45 20.45 31.50
CA LEU A 164 12.11 20.42 30.08
C LEU A 164 11.80 19.01 29.60
N LYS A 165 12.61 18.02 29.97
CA LYS A 165 12.34 16.60 29.67
C LYS A 165 11.00 16.15 30.26
N LYS A 166 10.76 16.44 31.54
CA LYS A 166 9.50 16.06 32.21
C LYS A 166 8.28 16.72 31.57
N SER A 167 8.37 18.01 31.22
CA SER A 167 7.26 18.71 30.58
C SER A 167 7.00 18.20 29.16
N TYR A 168 8.05 17.85 28.41
CA TYR A 168 7.93 17.18 27.11
C TYR A 168 7.28 15.79 27.24
N GLU A 169 7.70 14.97 28.20
CA GLU A 169 7.11 13.64 28.43
C GLU A 169 5.61 13.72 28.77
N LEU A 170 5.20 14.71 29.58
CA LEU A 170 3.78 14.94 29.89
C LEU A 170 2.98 15.30 28.63
N LYS A 171 3.47 16.27 27.84
CA LYS A 171 2.83 16.66 26.57
C LYS A 171 2.77 15.49 25.59
N LEU A 172 3.83 14.69 25.50
CA LEU A 172 3.88 13.50 24.67
C LEU A 172 2.80 12.50 25.05
N ASN A 173 2.65 12.21 26.35
CA ASN A 173 1.63 11.28 26.84
C ASN A 173 0.21 11.79 26.58
N GLU A 174 -0.02 13.09 26.72
CA GLU A 174 -1.30 13.73 26.42
C GLU A 174 -1.65 13.62 24.92
N ILE A 175 -0.71 13.94 24.03
CA ILE A 175 -0.90 13.80 22.57
C ILE A 175 -1.20 12.35 22.19
N ILE A 176 -0.46 11.40 22.77
CA ILE A 176 -0.70 9.96 22.53
C ILE A 176 -2.10 9.57 22.99
N ALA A 177 -2.53 10.02 24.16
CA ALA A 177 -3.87 9.73 24.69
C ALA A 177 -4.97 10.27 23.78
N ILE A 178 -4.85 11.52 23.32
CA ILE A 178 -5.81 12.14 22.39
C ILE A 178 -5.89 11.36 21.08
N LYS A 179 -4.74 11.06 20.45
CA LYS A 179 -4.71 10.30 19.19
C LYS A 179 -5.27 8.87 19.35
N LYS A 180 -5.06 8.23 20.51
CA LYS A 180 -5.67 6.94 20.83
C LYS A 180 -7.18 7.04 20.94
N ASP A 181 -7.68 8.05 21.65
CA ASP A 181 -9.12 8.30 21.78
C ASP A 181 -9.79 8.54 20.42
N LEU A 182 -9.17 9.37 19.57
CA LEU A 182 -9.61 9.57 18.18
C LEU A 182 -9.71 8.24 17.41
N TYR A 183 -8.70 7.38 17.51
CA TYR A 183 -8.72 6.07 16.85
C TYR A 183 -9.83 5.17 17.41
N ILE A 184 -9.96 5.09 18.73
CA ILE A 184 -10.99 4.28 19.41
C ILE A 184 -12.38 4.73 18.97
N ASN A 185 -12.62 6.04 18.93
CA ASN A 185 -13.88 6.64 18.54
C ASN A 185 -14.12 6.71 17.03
N GLY A 186 -13.26 6.06 16.23
CA GLY A 186 -13.42 5.95 14.78
C GLY A 186 -13.34 7.29 14.05
N ASP A 187 -12.44 8.18 14.49
CA ASP A 187 -12.12 9.41 13.75
C ASP A 187 -11.70 9.10 12.30
N VAL A 188 -12.24 9.87 11.36
CA VAL A 188 -12.06 9.60 9.92
C VAL A 188 -10.60 9.78 9.50
N GLY A 189 -9.94 10.85 9.95
CA GLY A 189 -8.54 11.11 9.61
C GLY A 189 -7.61 10.05 10.18
N MET A 190 -7.85 9.64 11.43
CA MET A 190 -7.04 8.65 12.11
C MET A 190 -7.19 7.24 11.49
N ILE A 191 -8.43 6.81 11.22
CA ILE A 191 -8.70 5.51 10.59
C ILE A 191 -8.09 5.47 9.18
N THR A 192 -8.36 6.46 8.34
CA THR A 192 -7.86 6.50 6.94
C THR A 192 -6.34 6.49 6.90
N SER A 193 -5.68 7.31 7.72
CA SER A 193 -4.21 7.42 7.75
C SER A 193 -3.55 6.14 8.27
N TYR A 194 -4.07 5.55 9.36
CA TYR A 194 -3.54 4.31 9.89
C TYR A 194 -3.70 3.14 8.91
N LYS A 195 -4.88 2.97 8.28
CA LYS A 195 -5.12 1.88 7.33
C LYS A 195 -4.32 2.05 6.04
N ARG A 196 -4.08 3.29 5.59
CA ARG A 196 -3.18 3.56 4.46
C ARG A 196 -1.74 3.15 4.78
N GLU A 197 -1.23 3.57 5.94
CA GLU A 197 0.11 3.20 6.39
C GLU A 197 0.27 1.68 6.54
N LEU A 198 -0.76 1.01 7.08
CA LEU A 198 -0.79 -0.43 7.21
C LEU A 198 -0.55 -1.14 5.87
N LEU A 199 -1.33 -0.79 4.84
CA LEU A 199 -1.24 -1.41 3.51
C LEU A 199 0.03 -0.99 2.75
N ASN A 200 0.52 0.23 3.00
CA ASN A 200 1.81 0.68 2.46
C ASN A 200 2.98 -0.16 2.98
N ASN A 201 2.88 -0.71 4.20
CA ASN A 201 3.91 -1.56 4.77
C ASN A 201 3.81 -3.06 4.41
N SER A 202 2.76 -3.50 3.70
CA SER A 202 2.60 -4.90 3.29
C SER A 202 3.70 -5.37 2.32
N LYS A 203 4.46 -6.43 2.62
CA LYS A 203 5.56 -6.85 1.74
C LYS A 203 5.09 -7.70 0.57
N TYR A 204 5.72 -7.50 -0.60
CA TYR A 204 5.50 -8.27 -1.83
C TYR A 204 6.87 -8.73 -2.40
N PRO A 205 6.95 -9.89 -3.08
CA PRO A 205 8.18 -10.41 -3.69
C PRO A 205 8.60 -9.64 -4.96
N PHE A 206 7.84 -8.63 -5.35
CA PHE A 206 8.11 -7.74 -6.47
C PHE A 206 8.00 -6.27 -6.04
N LYS A 207 8.64 -5.39 -6.80
CA LYS A 207 8.54 -3.95 -6.58
C LYS A 207 7.16 -3.45 -7.00
N LEU A 208 6.33 -3.10 -6.02
CA LEU A 208 5.00 -2.54 -6.24
C LEU A 208 4.99 -1.05 -5.89
N ASN A 209 4.65 -0.20 -6.87
CA ASN A 209 4.34 1.21 -6.59
C ASN A 209 2.94 1.30 -6.00
N LYS A 210 2.86 1.39 -4.67
CA LYS A 210 1.58 1.44 -3.96
C LYS A 210 1.05 2.87 -3.91
N LYS A 211 0.12 3.17 -4.81
CA LYS A 211 -0.76 4.33 -4.65
C LYS A 211 -2.06 3.82 -4.03
N ILE A 212 -2.27 4.17 -2.75
CA ILE A 212 -3.42 3.69 -1.98
C ILE A 212 -4.19 4.88 -1.42
N ASN A 213 -5.45 4.94 -1.84
CA ASN A 213 -6.44 5.89 -1.41
C ASN A 213 -7.40 5.20 -0.45
N ILE A 214 -7.66 5.80 0.71
CA ILE A 214 -8.53 5.23 1.74
C ILE A 214 -9.62 6.23 2.06
N GLY A 215 -10.88 5.82 1.85
CA GLY A 215 -12.06 6.53 2.31
C GLY A 215 -12.68 5.80 3.50
N TYR A 216 -13.32 6.53 4.40
CA TYR A 216 -13.98 5.93 5.56
C TYR A 216 -15.22 6.71 5.96
N CYS A 217 -16.33 6.01 6.16
CA CYS A 217 -17.55 6.59 6.69
C CYS A 217 -17.76 6.11 8.14
N LYS A 218 -17.68 7.05 9.10
CA LYS A 218 -17.81 6.74 10.54
C LYS A 218 -19.18 6.15 10.91
N TYR A 219 -20.25 6.62 10.28
CA TYR A 219 -21.63 6.20 10.60
C TYR A 219 -21.94 4.78 10.11
N THR A 220 -21.64 4.49 8.84
CA THR A 220 -21.86 3.16 8.27
C THR A 220 -20.75 2.17 8.63
N LYS A 221 -19.60 2.67 9.10
CA LYS A 221 -18.37 1.91 9.35
C LYS A 221 -17.85 1.21 8.09
N ASN A 222 -18.11 1.79 6.93
CA ASN A 222 -17.62 1.29 5.65
C ASN A 222 -16.25 1.89 5.36
N LEU A 223 -15.26 1.04 5.07
CA LEU A 223 -13.94 1.45 4.63
C LEU A 223 -13.79 1.20 3.12
N LEU A 224 -13.49 2.25 2.37
CA LEU A 224 -13.15 2.16 0.95
C LEU A 224 -11.62 2.10 0.81
N ILE A 225 -11.14 1.11 0.08
CA ILE A 225 -9.76 0.94 -0.33
C ILE A 225 -9.71 1.07 -1.84
N ASP A 226 -9.04 2.09 -2.34
CA ASP A 226 -8.80 2.31 -3.75
C ASP A 226 -7.30 2.14 -4.03
N TYR A 227 -6.94 1.10 -4.78
CA TYR A 227 -5.61 0.51 -4.79
C TYR A 227 -5.06 0.37 -6.21
N LEU A 228 -3.90 0.98 -6.48
CA LEU A 228 -3.14 0.76 -7.71
C LEU A 228 -2.50 -0.64 -7.70
N LEU A 229 -3.03 -1.52 -8.55
CA LEU A 229 -2.58 -2.89 -8.73
C LEU A 229 -1.37 -2.98 -9.69
N PRO A 230 -0.53 -4.03 -9.55
CA PRO A 230 0.56 -4.24 -10.49
C PRO A 230 0.06 -4.53 -11.91
N LYS A 231 0.91 -4.27 -12.92
CA LYS A 231 0.67 -4.72 -14.30
C LYS A 231 1.10 -6.17 -14.48
N LYS A 232 0.85 -6.73 -15.66
CA LYS A 232 1.19 -8.12 -16.02
C LYS A 232 2.69 -8.40 -16.09
N ASP A 233 3.52 -7.36 -16.14
CA ASP A 233 4.97 -7.42 -16.18
C ASP A 233 5.61 -8.01 -14.92
N ILE A 234 4.86 -8.11 -13.81
CA ILE A 234 5.29 -8.84 -12.61
C ILE A 234 5.47 -10.34 -12.84
N VAL A 235 4.93 -10.90 -13.93
CA VAL A 235 5.09 -12.31 -14.28
C VAL A 235 6.15 -12.43 -15.36
N GLN A 236 7.27 -13.07 -15.03
CA GLN A 236 8.36 -13.28 -15.98
C GLN A 236 7.89 -14.05 -17.24
N SER A 237 8.27 -13.52 -18.41
CA SER A 237 7.96 -14.12 -19.72
C SER A 237 8.69 -15.44 -19.96
N ILE A 238 9.80 -15.68 -19.29
CA ILE A 238 10.59 -16.91 -19.41
C ILE A 238 9.91 -18.02 -18.59
N ASN A 239 9.67 -19.15 -19.25
CA ASN A 239 9.12 -20.35 -18.60
C ASN A 239 10.22 -21.26 -18.06
N LYS A 240 11.25 -21.50 -18.87
CA LYS A 240 12.40 -22.35 -18.53
C LYS A 240 13.56 -22.15 -19.50
N TYR A 241 14.75 -22.50 -19.04
CA TYR A 241 15.96 -22.66 -19.85
C TYR A 241 16.14 -24.12 -20.28
N LYS A 242 16.68 -24.32 -21.48
CA LYS A 242 17.02 -25.65 -22.02
C LYS A 242 18.37 -25.59 -22.74
N TYR A 243 19.29 -26.47 -22.35
CA TYR A 243 20.57 -26.63 -23.05
C TYR A 243 20.37 -27.40 -24.36
N MET A 244 20.96 -26.89 -25.45
CA MET A 244 20.94 -27.45 -26.80
C MET A 244 22.32 -28.05 -27.14
N PRO A 245 22.58 -29.35 -26.90
CA PRO A 245 23.92 -29.93 -27.05
C PRO A 245 24.51 -29.81 -28.45
N LYS A 246 23.66 -29.79 -29.49
CA LYS A 246 24.09 -29.67 -30.89
C LYS A 246 24.64 -28.27 -31.23
N LEU A 247 24.19 -27.25 -30.52
CA LEU A 247 24.50 -25.85 -30.76
C LEU A 247 25.36 -25.24 -29.64
N ASP A 248 25.64 -26.03 -28.59
CA ASP A 248 26.32 -25.63 -27.36
C ASP A 248 25.81 -24.33 -26.73
N GLU A 249 24.48 -24.17 -26.72
CA GLU A 249 23.84 -22.95 -26.22
C GLU A 249 22.70 -23.26 -25.25
N ILE A 250 22.45 -22.33 -24.33
CA ILE A 250 21.28 -22.36 -23.46
C ILE A 250 20.22 -21.46 -24.07
N ARG A 251 19.03 -22.02 -24.35
CA ARG A 251 17.90 -21.28 -24.91
C ARG A 251 16.81 -21.03 -23.88
N GLU A 252 16.19 -19.87 -24.00
CA GLU A 252 14.97 -19.50 -23.27
C GLU A 252 13.74 -20.06 -23.96
N VAL A 253 12.86 -20.67 -23.18
CA VAL A 253 11.53 -21.08 -23.62
C VAL A 253 10.53 -20.08 -23.06
N GLN A 254 9.82 -19.39 -23.95
CA GLN A 254 8.81 -18.40 -23.56
C GLN A 254 7.59 -19.07 -22.91
N ARG A 255 7.03 -18.39 -21.92
CA ARG A 255 5.79 -18.75 -21.21
C ARG A 255 4.60 -18.39 -22.08
N LYS A 256 3.59 -19.26 -22.08
CA LYS A 256 2.37 -19.01 -22.85
C LYS A 256 1.59 -17.86 -22.20
N ASN A 257 0.97 -17.00 -23.00
CA ASN A 257 0.13 -15.91 -22.52
C ASN A 257 -1.01 -16.38 -21.59
N LYS A 258 -1.55 -17.57 -21.82
CA LYS A 258 -2.55 -18.20 -20.94
C LYS A 258 -2.01 -18.42 -19.52
N ASP A 259 -0.78 -18.89 -19.39
CA ASP A 259 -0.16 -19.15 -18.10
C ASP A 259 0.22 -17.84 -17.39
N ILE A 260 0.72 -16.84 -18.14
CA ILE A 260 0.97 -15.49 -17.63
C ILE A 260 -0.31 -14.89 -17.06
N ASN A 261 -1.40 -14.88 -17.83
CA ASN A 261 -2.69 -14.36 -17.37
C ASN A 261 -3.21 -15.10 -16.14
N SER A 262 -3.05 -16.43 -16.09
CA SER A 262 -3.46 -17.22 -14.91
C SER A 262 -2.68 -16.84 -13.66
N ILE A 263 -1.35 -16.72 -13.75
CA ILE A 263 -0.49 -16.36 -12.61
C ILE A 263 -0.77 -14.91 -12.18
N TYR A 264 -0.91 -14.00 -13.14
CA TYR A 264 -1.25 -12.61 -12.87
C TYR A 264 -2.59 -12.49 -12.14
N ASN A 265 -3.64 -13.15 -12.63
CA ASN A 265 -4.95 -13.13 -11.98
C ASN A 265 -4.87 -13.66 -10.55
N GLU A 266 -4.14 -14.76 -10.33
CA GLU A 266 -3.89 -15.31 -8.99
C GLU A 266 -3.20 -14.31 -8.05
N VAL A 267 -2.25 -13.53 -8.56
CA VAL A 267 -1.58 -12.46 -7.79
C VAL A 267 -2.56 -11.35 -7.43
N ILE A 268 -3.35 -10.87 -8.40
CA ILE A 268 -4.35 -9.81 -8.16
C ILE A 268 -5.37 -10.24 -7.11
N TYR A 269 -5.93 -11.45 -7.24
CA TYR A 269 -6.86 -11.99 -6.24
C TYR A 269 -6.22 -12.13 -4.86
N SER A 270 -4.94 -12.51 -4.82
CA SER A 270 -4.18 -12.59 -3.58
C SER A 270 -4.02 -11.23 -2.91
N ILE A 271 -3.72 -10.17 -3.66
CA ILE A 271 -3.58 -8.80 -3.15
C ILE A 271 -4.91 -8.33 -2.56
N VAL A 272 -6.04 -8.55 -3.25
CA VAL A 272 -7.37 -8.11 -2.78
C VAL A 272 -7.73 -8.79 -1.45
N LEU A 273 -7.70 -10.13 -1.43
CA LEU A 273 -8.07 -10.92 -0.25
C LEU A 273 -7.15 -10.62 0.93
N ARG A 274 -5.84 -10.51 0.68
CA ARG A 274 -4.85 -10.18 1.71
C ARG A 274 -5.07 -8.77 2.26
N SER A 275 -5.33 -7.78 1.41
CA SER A 275 -5.56 -6.40 1.85
C SER A 275 -6.78 -6.30 2.76
N MET A 276 -7.88 -6.98 2.40
CA MET A 276 -9.08 -7.07 3.24
C MET A 276 -8.78 -7.74 4.59
N ASP A 277 -8.04 -8.85 4.57
CA ASP A 277 -7.65 -9.59 5.78
C ASP A 277 -6.79 -8.75 6.73
N GLU A 278 -5.77 -8.06 6.22
CA GLU A 278 -4.89 -7.19 7.00
C GLU A 278 -5.69 -6.04 7.64
N VAL A 279 -6.61 -5.42 6.90
CA VAL A 279 -7.47 -4.36 7.44
C VAL A 279 -8.42 -4.88 8.51
N PHE A 280 -9.11 -6.00 8.28
CA PHE A 280 -10.03 -6.57 9.27
C PHE A 280 -9.32 -7.08 10.53
N LYS A 281 -8.13 -7.67 10.40
CA LYS A 281 -7.32 -8.15 11.53
C LYS A 281 -6.79 -7.01 12.40
N SER A 282 -6.42 -5.89 11.79
CA SER A 282 -5.96 -4.70 12.51
C SER A 282 -7.08 -3.86 13.13
N ASP A 283 -8.35 -4.18 12.84
CA ASP A 283 -9.52 -3.50 13.43
C ASP A 283 -9.93 -4.13 14.76
N ILE A 284 -9.21 -3.74 15.82
CA ILE A 284 -9.37 -4.22 17.20
C ILE A 284 -10.62 -3.62 17.87
N TYR A 285 -10.94 -2.35 17.58
CA TYR A 285 -12.05 -1.62 18.23
C TYR A 285 -13.39 -1.73 17.49
N GLY A 286 -13.47 -2.49 16.39
CA GLY A 286 -14.73 -2.69 15.67
C GLY A 286 -15.21 -1.43 14.96
N ASN A 287 -14.27 -0.64 14.44
CA ASN A 287 -14.57 0.57 13.67
C ASN A 287 -14.93 0.26 12.22
N ILE A 288 -14.68 -0.96 11.74
CA ILE A 288 -14.94 -1.34 10.35
C ILE A 288 -15.98 -2.47 10.33
N LYS A 289 -17.17 -2.15 9.81
CA LYS A 289 -18.25 -3.12 9.55
C LYS A 289 -18.04 -3.80 8.20
N SER A 290 -17.72 -3.04 7.17
CA SER A 290 -17.52 -3.56 5.81
C SER A 290 -16.34 -2.91 5.11
N ILE A 291 -15.78 -3.62 4.14
CA ILE A 291 -14.74 -3.11 3.26
C ILE A 291 -15.26 -3.13 1.83
N VAL A 292 -15.00 -2.03 1.13
CA VAL A 292 -15.09 -1.95 -0.32
C VAL A 292 -13.66 -1.84 -0.84
N PHE A 293 -13.24 -2.78 -1.68
CA PHE A 293 -11.94 -2.76 -2.32
C PHE A 293 -12.12 -2.53 -3.82
N ASN A 294 -11.51 -1.47 -4.33
CA ASN A 294 -11.36 -1.21 -5.75
C ASN A 294 -9.90 -1.34 -6.14
N GLY A 295 -9.66 -2.11 -7.19
CA GLY A 295 -8.35 -2.25 -7.80
C GLY A 295 -8.37 -1.70 -9.21
N TYR A 296 -7.49 -0.74 -9.48
CA TYR A 296 -7.27 -0.17 -10.80
C TYR A 296 -5.82 -0.37 -11.23
N ILE A 297 -5.56 -0.27 -12.53
CA ILE A 297 -4.22 -0.18 -13.09
C ILE A 297 -4.07 1.15 -13.84
N GLU A 298 -2.85 1.63 -14.01
CA GLU A 298 -2.57 2.76 -14.93
C GLU A 298 -2.23 2.17 -16.30
N ASP A 299 -2.92 2.55 -17.36
CA ASP A 299 -2.64 2.05 -18.71
C ASP A 299 -2.78 3.16 -19.75
N ILE A 300 -2.45 2.89 -21.01
CA ILE A 300 -2.64 3.83 -22.11
C ILE A 300 -3.75 3.31 -23.01
N ASP A 301 -4.74 4.14 -23.30
CA ASP A 301 -5.71 3.84 -24.33
C ASP A 301 -5.02 3.90 -25.71
N LEU A 302 -4.85 2.74 -26.34
CA LEU A 302 -4.16 2.63 -27.63
C LEU A 302 -4.87 3.35 -28.77
N SER A 303 -6.18 3.64 -28.63
CA SER A 303 -6.95 4.36 -29.66
C SER A 303 -6.79 5.88 -29.57
N THR A 304 -6.62 6.42 -28.37
CA THR A 304 -6.52 7.87 -28.12
C THR A 304 -5.13 8.34 -27.70
N GLY A 305 -4.26 7.42 -27.29
CA GLY A 305 -2.94 7.70 -26.71
C GLY A 305 -2.98 8.31 -25.30
N GLN A 306 -4.16 8.37 -24.67
CA GLN A 306 -4.33 9.00 -23.36
C GLN A 306 -4.08 8.02 -22.22
N ASP A 307 -3.56 8.54 -21.10
CA ASP A 307 -3.45 7.79 -19.85
C ASP A 307 -4.86 7.49 -19.31
N ILE A 308 -5.12 6.22 -19.03
CA ILE A 308 -6.36 5.72 -18.44
C ILE A 308 -6.09 5.01 -17.12
N LYS A 309 -7.13 4.93 -16.28
CA LYS A 309 -7.11 4.20 -15.00
C LYS A 309 -8.24 3.18 -14.91
N PRO A 310 -8.23 2.11 -15.73
CA PRO A 310 -9.31 1.15 -15.71
C PRO A 310 -9.35 0.40 -14.38
N TYR A 311 -10.53 0.36 -13.77
CA TYR A 311 -10.82 -0.55 -12.68
C TYR A 311 -10.96 -1.97 -13.24
N ILE A 312 -10.29 -2.93 -12.61
CA ILE A 312 -10.26 -4.33 -13.03
C ILE A 312 -10.89 -5.26 -11.98
N ILE A 313 -11.03 -4.79 -10.74
CA ILE A 313 -11.72 -5.51 -9.67
C ILE A 313 -12.39 -4.54 -8.70
N SER A 314 -13.62 -4.87 -8.29
CA SER A 314 -14.34 -4.16 -7.23
C SER A 314 -15.10 -5.16 -6.38
N SER A 315 -14.90 -5.12 -5.08
CA SER A 315 -15.36 -6.14 -4.13
C SER A 315 -15.89 -5.48 -2.88
N MET A 316 -17.04 -5.91 -2.36
CA MET A 316 -17.59 -5.43 -1.09
C MET A 316 -17.92 -6.61 -0.20
N ILE A 317 -17.52 -6.56 1.06
CA ILE A 317 -17.85 -7.61 2.03
C ILE A 317 -17.93 -7.08 3.45
N GLU A 318 -18.87 -7.60 4.23
CA GLU A 318 -18.95 -7.35 5.67
C GLU A 318 -17.95 -8.22 6.45
N LYS A 319 -17.43 -7.68 7.56
CA LYS A 319 -16.45 -8.35 8.42
C LYS A 319 -16.92 -9.71 8.93
N GLN A 320 -18.22 -9.86 9.18
CA GLN A 320 -18.81 -11.09 9.71
C GLN A 320 -18.77 -12.22 8.67
N ASP A 321 -19.05 -11.90 7.41
CA ASP A 321 -19.01 -12.88 6.33
C ASP A 321 -17.58 -13.20 5.92
N PHE A 322 -16.69 -12.19 5.90
CA PHE A 322 -15.27 -12.43 5.62
C PHE A 322 -14.63 -13.39 6.63
N ARG A 323 -15.02 -13.32 7.91
CA ARG A 323 -14.52 -14.23 8.97
C ARG A 323 -14.87 -15.70 8.74
N LYS A 324 -15.92 -15.99 7.97
CA LYS A 324 -16.30 -17.37 7.60
C LYS A 324 -15.37 -17.95 6.54
N ILE A 325 -14.55 -17.12 5.89
CA ILE A 325 -13.66 -17.50 4.80
C ILE A 325 -12.30 -17.95 5.36
N HIS A 326 -11.95 -19.21 5.10
CA HIS A 326 -10.63 -19.74 5.44
C HIS A 326 -9.61 -19.48 4.31
N LEU A 327 -9.00 -18.30 4.30
CA LEU A 327 -8.11 -17.83 3.23
C LEU A 327 -7.01 -18.82 2.78
N LYS A 328 -6.51 -19.68 3.66
CA LYS A 328 -5.47 -20.68 3.32
C LYS A 328 -5.99 -21.85 2.46
N ARG A 329 -7.31 -22.03 2.36
CA ARG A 329 -7.95 -23.21 1.75
C ARG A 329 -8.90 -22.88 0.60
N VAL A 330 -9.14 -21.59 0.33
CA VAL A 330 -10.10 -21.19 -0.70
C VAL A 330 -9.45 -21.12 -2.08
N ASP A 331 -10.22 -21.50 -3.09
CA ASP A 331 -9.98 -21.04 -4.45
C ASP A 331 -10.30 -19.54 -4.51
N LYS A 332 -9.32 -18.73 -4.91
CA LYS A 332 -9.40 -17.26 -4.77
C LYS A 332 -10.45 -16.67 -5.71
N LEU A 333 -10.54 -17.19 -6.95
CA LEU A 333 -11.51 -16.74 -7.94
C LEU A 333 -12.94 -17.08 -7.52
N THR A 334 -13.18 -18.33 -7.11
CA THR A 334 -14.48 -18.78 -6.62
C THR A 334 -14.88 -18.01 -5.36
N CYS A 335 -13.93 -17.76 -4.44
CA CYS A 335 -14.16 -16.94 -3.27
C CYS A 335 -14.62 -15.53 -3.64
N LEU A 336 -13.89 -14.85 -4.53
CA LEU A 336 -14.24 -13.50 -4.96
C LEU A 336 -15.58 -13.46 -5.69
N LYS A 337 -15.83 -14.38 -6.63
CA LYS A 337 -17.09 -14.38 -7.40
C LYS A 337 -18.32 -14.78 -6.59
N ASN A 338 -18.21 -15.80 -5.75
CA ASN A 338 -19.40 -16.43 -5.15
C ASN A 338 -19.62 -15.97 -3.71
N ALA A 339 -18.56 -15.90 -2.90
CA ALA A 339 -18.68 -15.50 -1.51
C ALA A 339 -18.69 -13.97 -1.34
N ILE A 340 -17.87 -13.27 -2.14
CA ILE A 340 -17.72 -11.80 -2.06
C ILE A 340 -18.57 -11.09 -3.14
N GLN A 341 -19.00 -11.80 -4.18
CA GLN A 341 -19.75 -11.23 -5.31
C GLN A 341 -19.01 -10.08 -6.02
N SER A 342 -17.68 -10.22 -6.10
CA SER A 342 -16.79 -9.26 -6.75
C SER A 342 -17.11 -9.07 -8.24
N ARG A 343 -17.11 -7.81 -8.68
CA ARG A 343 -17.04 -7.43 -10.09
C ARG A 343 -15.59 -7.57 -10.55
N ILE A 344 -15.34 -8.40 -11.57
CA ILE A 344 -13.98 -8.71 -12.03
C ILE A 344 -13.92 -8.61 -13.55
N ASN A 345 -13.00 -7.80 -14.07
CA ASN A 345 -12.63 -7.79 -15.48
C ASN A 345 -11.11 -7.93 -15.66
N LEU A 346 -10.66 -9.17 -15.61
CA LEU A 346 -9.26 -9.56 -15.83
C LEU A 346 -9.06 -10.37 -17.11
N ASN A 347 -10.16 -10.82 -17.73
CA ASN A 347 -10.17 -11.79 -18.82
C ASN A 347 -10.58 -11.15 -20.15
N SER A 348 -9.66 -10.47 -20.83
CA SER A 348 -9.57 -10.47 -22.30
C SER A 348 -8.42 -9.60 -22.78
N ASN A 349 -7.91 -9.95 -23.96
CA ASN A 349 -6.83 -9.27 -24.67
C ASN A 349 -7.08 -7.75 -24.72
N LEU A 350 -6.16 -6.97 -24.13
CA LEU A 350 -5.81 -5.56 -24.43
C LEU A 350 -6.92 -4.63 -24.98
N GLU A 351 -8.14 -4.74 -24.44
CA GLU A 351 -9.23 -3.78 -24.53
C GLU A 351 -9.93 -3.81 -23.16
N LEU A 352 -9.27 -3.30 -22.13
CA LEU A 352 -9.82 -3.29 -20.78
C LEU A 352 -11.02 -2.34 -20.72
N LYS A 353 -12.23 -2.86 -20.94
CA LYS A 353 -13.46 -2.17 -20.55
C LYS A 353 -13.45 -2.04 -19.03
N SER A 354 -13.15 -0.85 -18.52
CA SER A 354 -13.17 -0.59 -17.08
C SER A 354 -14.51 -1.04 -16.48
N ILE A 355 -14.48 -1.73 -15.35
CA ILE A 355 -15.70 -1.92 -14.57
C ILE A 355 -16.05 -0.62 -13.84
N VAL A 356 -17.32 -0.46 -13.49
CA VAL A 356 -17.75 0.61 -12.57
C VAL A 356 -17.54 0.12 -11.14
N PRO A 357 -16.74 0.83 -10.31
CA PRO A 357 -16.53 0.45 -8.92
C PRO A 357 -17.84 0.48 -8.13
N ILE A 358 -17.97 -0.37 -7.10
CA ILE A 358 -19.16 -0.42 -6.22
C ILE A 358 -19.32 0.92 -5.48
N TYR A 359 -18.21 1.52 -5.03
CA TYR A 359 -18.14 2.89 -4.53
C TYR A 359 -16.94 3.59 -5.14
N ASN A 360 -17.11 4.79 -5.73
CA ASN A 360 -15.98 5.55 -6.25
C ASN A 360 -15.32 6.37 -5.14
N TYR A 361 -13.99 6.36 -5.09
CA TYR A 361 -13.21 7.14 -4.13
C TYR A 361 -13.46 8.64 -4.25
N ASP A 362 -13.61 9.17 -5.48
CA ASP A 362 -13.87 10.59 -5.68
C ASP A 362 -15.20 11.03 -5.03
N TYR A 363 -16.21 10.15 -5.01
CA TYR A 363 -17.49 10.44 -4.34
C TYR A 363 -17.37 10.37 -2.80
N VAL A 364 -16.58 9.42 -2.29
CA VAL A 364 -16.31 9.32 -0.84
C VAL A 364 -15.52 10.52 -0.35
N ASN A 365 -14.50 10.97 -1.08
CA ASN A 365 -13.77 12.19 -0.71
C ASN A 365 -14.64 13.44 -0.80
N ASN A 366 -15.48 13.56 -1.82
CA ASN A 366 -16.40 14.69 -1.93
C ASN A 366 -17.49 14.71 -0.83
N SER A 367 -17.83 13.56 -0.23
CA SER A 367 -18.70 13.48 0.94
C SER A 367 -17.95 13.63 2.28
N ILE A 368 -16.66 13.30 2.33
CA ILE A 368 -15.76 13.60 3.47
C ILE A 368 -15.56 15.12 3.65
N ILE A 369 -15.81 15.93 2.62
CA ILE A 369 -15.64 17.39 2.68
C ILE A 369 -16.68 18.10 3.56
N SER A 370 -17.83 17.51 3.91
CA SER A 370 -18.78 18.16 4.83
C SER A 370 -18.93 17.39 6.14
N SER A 371 -17.94 17.53 7.01
CA SER A 371 -18.16 17.47 8.46
C SER A 371 -19.10 18.58 8.98
N GLU A 372 -19.52 19.49 8.11
CA GLU A 372 -20.57 20.48 8.35
C GLU A 372 -21.94 19.88 8.02
N ASN A 373 -22.90 20.04 8.94
CA ASN A 373 -24.29 19.72 8.69
C ASN A 373 -24.80 20.60 7.53
N ILE A 374 -25.28 19.98 6.45
CA ILE A 374 -25.78 20.72 5.28
C ILE A 374 -27.25 21.07 5.49
N ASN A 375 -27.60 22.36 5.49
CA ASN A 375 -28.99 22.78 5.39
C ASN A 375 -29.45 22.70 3.93
N LEU A 376 -30.35 21.77 3.61
CA LEU A 376 -30.81 21.56 2.22
C LEU A 376 -31.59 22.76 1.66
N LEU A 377 -32.07 23.66 2.51
CA LEU A 377 -32.72 24.90 2.09
C LEU A 377 -31.75 26.04 1.82
N GLU A 378 -30.50 25.99 2.30
CA GLU A 378 -29.51 27.06 2.11
C GLU A 378 -28.56 26.80 0.94
N ILE A 379 -28.42 25.54 0.52
CA ILE A 379 -27.64 25.20 -0.66
C ILE A 379 -28.34 25.66 -1.94
N ASN A 380 -27.55 25.96 -2.97
CA ASN A 380 -28.10 26.28 -4.28
C ASN A 380 -28.73 25.03 -4.92
N PRO A 381 -29.70 25.17 -5.83
CA PRO A 381 -30.38 24.03 -6.46
C PRO A 381 -29.45 23.03 -7.16
N TYR A 382 -28.41 23.51 -7.83
CA TYR A 382 -27.44 22.65 -8.54
C TYR A 382 -26.61 21.79 -7.58
N GLU A 383 -26.25 22.32 -6.41
CA GLU A 383 -25.58 21.54 -5.36
C GLU A 383 -26.52 20.48 -4.79
N LEU A 384 -27.82 20.77 -4.66
CA LEU A 384 -28.80 19.75 -4.25
C LEU A 384 -28.91 18.63 -5.29
N GLU A 385 -28.98 18.95 -6.58
CA GLU A 385 -28.97 17.97 -7.69
C GLU A 385 -27.73 17.07 -7.62
N ARG A 386 -26.55 17.69 -7.39
CA ARG A 386 -25.29 16.97 -7.23
C ARG A 386 -25.30 16.06 -6.00
N LEU A 387 -25.80 16.52 -4.85
CA LEU A 387 -25.92 15.72 -3.63
C LEU A 387 -26.86 14.52 -3.83
N VAL A 388 -27.98 14.69 -4.52
CA VAL A 388 -28.90 13.61 -4.86
C VAL A 388 -28.22 12.59 -5.78
N THR A 389 -27.43 13.05 -6.75
CA THR A 389 -26.64 12.18 -7.62
C THR A 389 -25.62 11.36 -6.82
N ILE A 390 -24.93 12.00 -5.86
CA ILE A 390 -24.02 11.32 -4.93
C ILE A 390 -24.77 10.30 -4.08
N LEU A 391 -25.96 10.63 -3.57
CA LEU A 391 -26.80 9.70 -2.81
C LEU A 391 -27.11 8.44 -3.61
N PHE A 392 -27.59 8.58 -4.85
CA PHE A 392 -27.91 7.42 -5.67
C PHE A 392 -26.68 6.58 -6.02
N ARG A 393 -25.53 7.23 -6.22
CA ARG A 393 -24.25 6.51 -6.37
C ARG A 393 -23.89 5.75 -5.08
N ASN A 394 -24.10 6.35 -3.91
CA ASN A 394 -23.87 5.71 -2.61
C ASN A 394 -24.82 4.53 -2.35
N MET A 395 -26.01 4.55 -2.96
CA MET A 395 -26.96 3.44 -2.98
C MET A 395 -26.59 2.35 -4.01
N GLY A 396 -25.57 2.55 -4.83
CA GLY A 396 -25.07 1.58 -5.80
C GLY A 396 -25.67 1.67 -7.21
N TYR A 397 -26.40 2.75 -7.53
CA TYR A 397 -26.93 2.98 -8.87
C TYR A 397 -25.87 3.56 -9.82
N ASN A 398 -25.95 3.19 -11.11
CA ASN A 398 -25.19 3.87 -12.15
C ASN A 398 -25.90 5.17 -12.51
N VAL A 399 -25.31 6.31 -12.15
CA VAL A 399 -25.92 7.64 -12.33
C VAL A 399 -25.14 8.46 -13.35
N GLU A 400 -25.80 8.78 -14.47
CA GLU A 400 -25.30 9.70 -15.48
C GLU A 400 -25.86 11.11 -15.20
N GLU A 401 -24.96 12.08 -15.09
CA GLU A 401 -25.33 13.50 -14.98
C GLU A 401 -25.70 14.04 -16.36
N THR A 402 -26.74 14.86 -16.43
CA THR A 402 -27.17 15.44 -17.71
C THR A 402 -26.24 16.59 -18.11
N LYS A 403 -25.93 16.70 -19.41
CA LYS A 403 -25.22 17.87 -19.94
C LYS A 403 -26.22 19.01 -20.03
N LYS A 404 -25.83 20.16 -19.48
CA LYS A 404 -26.64 21.35 -19.13
C LYS A 404 -27.33 22.11 -20.29
N SER A 405 -27.78 21.44 -21.35
CA SER A 405 -28.44 22.11 -22.47
C SER A 405 -29.44 21.16 -23.14
N TYR A 406 -30.74 21.47 -23.00
CA TYR A 406 -31.88 20.92 -23.74
C TYR A 406 -32.49 19.56 -23.34
N ASP A 407 -32.65 19.25 -22.05
CA ASP A 407 -33.31 18.00 -21.61
C ASP A 407 -34.66 18.18 -20.88
N GLY A 408 -35.21 19.39 -20.83
CA GLY A 408 -36.59 19.60 -20.34
C GLY A 408 -36.77 19.41 -18.83
N GLY A 409 -35.70 19.51 -18.03
CA GLY A 409 -35.77 19.49 -16.57
C GLY A 409 -35.50 18.13 -15.93
N ILE A 410 -34.71 17.27 -16.57
CA ILE A 410 -34.20 16.02 -16.00
C ILE A 410 -32.85 16.30 -15.34
N ASP A 411 -32.72 15.99 -14.06
CA ASP A 411 -31.52 16.31 -13.28
C ASP A 411 -30.58 15.11 -13.13
N CYS A 412 -31.09 13.87 -13.26
CA CYS A 412 -30.26 12.66 -13.26
C CYS A 412 -30.88 11.49 -14.05
N PHE A 413 -30.02 10.66 -14.65
CA PHE A 413 -30.40 9.37 -15.22
C PHE A 413 -29.85 8.23 -14.37
N LEU A 414 -30.73 7.29 -14.03
CA LEU A 414 -30.42 6.09 -13.26
C LEU A 414 -30.60 4.88 -14.16
N ASN A 415 -29.50 4.17 -14.43
CA ASN A 415 -29.54 2.93 -15.20
C ASN A 415 -29.40 1.73 -14.26
N TYR A 416 -30.42 0.87 -14.27
CA TYR A 416 -30.38 -0.42 -13.58
C TYR A 416 -29.94 -1.50 -14.56
N ASN A 417 -28.70 -1.98 -14.41
CA ASN A 417 -28.11 -3.00 -15.30
C ASN A 417 -28.48 -4.43 -14.85
N ASP A 418 -29.77 -4.70 -14.68
CA ASP A 418 -30.27 -6.07 -14.46
C ASP A 418 -30.74 -6.68 -15.79
N PRO A 419 -30.30 -7.89 -16.17
CA PRO A 419 -30.64 -8.49 -17.46
C PRO A 419 -32.11 -8.91 -17.60
N ILE A 420 -32.90 -8.92 -16.53
CA ILE A 420 -34.31 -9.33 -16.50
C ILE A 420 -35.22 -8.12 -16.25
N ILE A 421 -34.83 -7.23 -15.33
CA ILE A 421 -35.65 -6.10 -14.83
C ILE A 421 -35.07 -4.74 -15.27
N GLY A 422 -33.93 -4.73 -15.95
CA GLY A 422 -33.18 -3.52 -16.26
C GLY A 422 -33.96 -2.48 -17.07
N GLY A 423 -33.56 -1.22 -16.90
CA GLY A 423 -34.05 -0.11 -17.70
C GLY A 423 -33.76 1.26 -17.09
N LYS A 424 -34.15 2.28 -17.84
CA LYS A 424 -33.81 3.68 -17.60
C LYS A 424 -34.81 4.31 -16.64
N VAL A 425 -34.32 5.01 -15.63
CA VAL A 425 -35.11 5.82 -14.69
C VAL A 425 -34.62 7.26 -14.79
N ILE A 426 -35.55 8.22 -14.82
CA ILE A 426 -35.23 9.64 -14.81
C ILE A 426 -35.56 10.27 -13.48
N GLY A 427 -34.73 11.19 -13.00
CA GLY A 427 -34.95 11.91 -11.76
C GLY A 427 -35.03 13.42 -11.98
N GLN A 428 -35.95 14.07 -11.27
CA GLN A 428 -36.01 15.52 -11.13
C GLN A 428 -35.95 15.90 -9.65
N VAL A 429 -35.15 16.92 -9.33
CA VAL A 429 -34.83 17.40 -8.00
C VAL A 429 -35.31 18.84 -7.86
N LYS A 430 -36.11 19.12 -6.83
CA LYS A 430 -36.70 20.43 -6.59
C LYS A 430 -36.47 20.89 -5.17
N ARG A 431 -35.66 21.95 -5.01
CA ARG A 431 -35.49 22.67 -3.73
C ARG A 431 -36.69 23.60 -3.48
N TYR A 432 -37.60 23.19 -2.60
CA TYR A 432 -38.80 23.92 -2.22
C TYR A 432 -38.96 23.98 -0.71
N LYS A 433 -39.56 25.07 -0.23
CA LYS A 433 -39.99 25.22 1.17
C LYS A 433 -41.43 24.75 1.37
N ASN A 434 -42.32 25.19 0.48
CA ASN A 434 -43.74 24.86 0.53
C ASN A 434 -44.03 23.53 -0.17
N ASN A 435 -45.20 22.95 0.16
CA ASN A 435 -45.65 21.71 -0.47
C ASN A 435 -45.75 21.86 -2.00
N ILE A 436 -45.37 20.80 -2.71
CA ILE A 436 -45.47 20.74 -4.16
C ILE A 436 -46.85 20.26 -4.57
N ASP A 437 -47.47 21.01 -5.48
CA ASP A 437 -48.79 20.74 -6.04
C ASP A 437 -48.74 20.09 -7.44
N ILE A 438 -49.90 19.56 -7.85
CA ILE A 438 -50.10 18.77 -9.08
C ILE A 438 -49.50 19.41 -10.35
N PRO A 439 -49.58 20.74 -10.59
CA PRO A 439 -49.08 21.31 -11.85
C PRO A 439 -47.61 20.97 -12.13
N LYS A 440 -46.78 20.94 -11.08
CA LYS A 440 -45.35 20.61 -11.21
C LYS A 440 -45.12 19.14 -11.51
N LEU A 441 -45.95 18.27 -10.93
CA LEU A 441 -45.86 16.84 -11.17
C LEU A 441 -46.34 16.48 -12.59
N ARG A 442 -47.33 17.20 -13.13
CA ARG A 442 -47.79 17.05 -14.54
C ARG A 442 -46.74 17.47 -15.56
N GLU A 443 -45.98 18.52 -15.25
CA GLU A 443 -44.84 18.96 -16.07
C GLU A 443 -43.81 17.83 -16.16
N PHE A 444 -43.44 17.21 -15.04
CA PHE A 444 -42.52 16.08 -15.01
C PHE A 444 -43.09 14.80 -15.66
N GLU A 445 -44.37 14.49 -15.46
CA GLU A 445 -45.04 13.36 -16.12
C GLU A 445 -44.99 13.50 -17.64
N SER A 446 -45.16 14.72 -18.16
CA SER A 446 -45.06 14.97 -19.59
C SER A 446 -43.65 14.71 -20.13
N VAL A 447 -42.62 15.01 -19.33
CA VAL A 447 -41.21 14.68 -19.65
C VAL A 447 -40.98 13.17 -19.60
N LEU A 448 -41.50 12.50 -18.57
CA LEU A 448 -41.41 11.03 -18.41
C LEU A 448 -42.05 10.29 -19.57
N ARG A 449 -43.28 10.67 -19.95
CA ARG A 449 -44.02 10.04 -21.06
C ARG A 449 -43.32 10.20 -22.42
N ASN A 450 -42.57 11.29 -22.60
CA ASN A 450 -41.80 11.57 -23.81
C ASN A 450 -40.37 11.01 -23.76
N SER A 451 -40.04 10.19 -22.76
CA SER A 451 -38.72 9.58 -22.58
C SER A 451 -38.80 8.06 -22.67
N ASP A 452 -37.67 7.39 -22.96
CA ASP A 452 -37.57 5.92 -22.92
C ASP A 452 -37.44 5.37 -21.49
N ALA A 453 -37.77 6.17 -20.46
CA ALA A 453 -37.64 5.76 -19.07
C ALA A 453 -38.86 4.99 -18.59
N MET A 454 -38.63 3.88 -17.87
CA MET A 454 -39.71 3.05 -17.32
C MET A 454 -40.40 3.71 -16.13
N LYS A 455 -39.71 4.64 -15.46
CA LYS A 455 -40.11 5.18 -14.16
C LYS A 455 -39.49 6.55 -13.95
N GLY A 456 -40.22 7.43 -13.26
CA GLY A 456 -39.74 8.74 -12.83
C GLY A 456 -39.50 8.79 -11.33
N LEU A 457 -38.47 9.50 -10.89
CA LEU A 457 -38.26 9.92 -9.51
C LEU A 457 -38.45 11.42 -9.41
N PHE A 458 -39.38 11.85 -8.55
CA PHE A 458 -39.57 13.26 -8.25
C PHE A 458 -39.16 13.53 -6.79
N ILE A 459 -38.12 14.32 -6.62
CA ILE A 459 -37.38 14.45 -5.36
C ILE A 459 -37.49 15.90 -4.91
N SER A 460 -37.88 16.12 -3.65
CA SER A 460 -37.98 17.47 -3.11
C SER A 460 -37.54 17.58 -1.65
N THR A 461 -37.11 18.78 -1.29
CA THR A 461 -36.87 19.18 0.11
C THR A 461 -38.16 19.46 0.88
N SER A 462 -39.32 19.58 0.22
CA SER A 462 -40.62 19.76 0.87
C SER A 462 -41.50 18.50 0.78
N ASN A 463 -42.72 18.59 1.32
CA ASN A 463 -43.73 17.54 1.19
C ASN A 463 -44.54 17.70 -0.11
N PHE A 464 -45.30 16.65 -0.44
CA PHE A 464 -46.25 16.66 -1.55
C PHE A 464 -47.67 16.78 -1.01
N SER A 465 -48.58 17.41 -1.76
CA SER A 465 -50.00 17.37 -1.41
C SER A 465 -50.58 15.95 -1.58
N PRO A 466 -51.63 15.56 -0.83
CA PRO A 466 -52.23 14.22 -0.95
C PRO A 466 -52.68 13.85 -2.37
N GLN A 467 -53.03 14.86 -3.17
CA GLN A 467 -53.40 14.69 -4.57
C GLN A 467 -52.19 14.33 -5.45
N CYS A 468 -50.99 14.83 -5.11
CA CYS A 468 -49.75 14.46 -5.80
C CYS A 468 -49.40 12.99 -5.58
N GLU A 469 -49.62 12.45 -4.38
CA GLU A 469 -49.36 11.03 -4.09
C GLU A 469 -50.22 10.10 -4.95
N LYS A 470 -51.51 10.41 -5.07
CA LYS A 470 -52.43 9.66 -5.96
C LYS A 470 -51.99 9.75 -7.42
N PHE A 471 -51.69 10.97 -7.90
CA PHE A 471 -51.24 11.18 -9.27
C PHE A 471 -49.93 10.45 -9.58
N ALA A 472 -48.98 10.43 -8.64
CA ALA A 472 -47.69 9.76 -8.84
C ALA A 472 -47.84 8.24 -9.01
N LEU A 473 -48.71 7.62 -8.20
CA LEU A 473 -49.00 6.18 -8.26
C LEU A 473 -49.60 5.77 -9.62
N GLU A 474 -50.46 6.61 -10.19
CA GLU A 474 -51.11 6.36 -11.49
C GLU A 474 -50.18 6.56 -12.69
N ASN A 475 -49.05 7.26 -12.53
CA ASN A 475 -48.18 7.70 -13.63
C ASN A 475 -46.74 7.18 -13.54
N ASN A 476 -46.51 6.07 -12.82
CA ASN A 476 -45.17 5.47 -12.64
C ASN A 476 -44.12 6.45 -12.09
N ILE A 477 -44.54 7.35 -11.19
CA ILE A 477 -43.64 8.30 -10.52
C ILE A 477 -43.49 7.89 -9.06
N THR A 478 -42.26 7.86 -8.56
CA THR A 478 -41.97 7.72 -7.13
C THR A 478 -41.57 9.07 -6.56
N LEU A 479 -42.25 9.44 -5.47
CA LEU A 479 -42.02 10.69 -4.76
C LEU A 479 -41.03 10.47 -3.62
N ILE A 480 -40.02 11.33 -3.52
CA ILE A 480 -39.09 11.37 -2.38
C ILE A 480 -39.24 12.75 -1.74
N ASN A 481 -39.94 12.81 -0.60
CA ASN A 481 -40.16 14.05 0.14
C ASN A 481 -38.95 14.41 1.02
N GLY A 482 -38.96 15.61 1.59
CA GLY A 482 -37.84 16.11 2.41
C GLY A 482 -37.46 15.18 3.55
N CYS A 483 -38.43 14.61 4.26
CA CYS A 483 -38.17 13.67 5.36
C CYS A 483 -37.47 12.38 4.87
N THR A 484 -37.93 11.83 3.75
CA THR A 484 -37.36 10.61 3.16
C THR A 484 -35.98 10.89 2.58
N LEU A 485 -35.80 12.03 1.92
CA LEU A 485 -34.52 12.47 1.39
C LEU A 485 -33.47 12.65 2.51
N LEU A 486 -33.84 13.29 3.62
CA LEU A 486 -32.98 13.42 4.79
C LEU A 486 -32.60 12.06 5.39
N LYS A 487 -33.58 11.15 5.49
CA LYS A 487 -33.31 9.79 5.97
C LYS A 487 -32.26 9.12 5.08
N TYR A 488 -32.43 9.17 3.77
CA TYR A 488 -31.49 8.58 2.82
C TYR A 488 -30.12 9.27 2.85
N PHE A 489 -30.07 10.60 2.87
CA PHE A 489 -28.80 11.30 3.00
C PHE A 489 -28.04 10.88 4.26
N ASN A 490 -28.70 10.87 5.42
CA ASN A 490 -28.04 10.48 6.67
C ASN A 490 -27.66 8.99 6.69
N GLU A 491 -28.50 8.10 6.15
CA GLU A 491 -28.21 6.66 6.04
C GLU A 491 -27.00 6.37 5.12
N TYR A 492 -26.85 7.16 4.05
CA TYR A 492 -25.81 6.99 3.03
C TYR A 492 -24.68 8.03 3.14
N GLY A 493 -24.47 8.60 4.32
CA GLY A 493 -23.24 9.33 4.68
C GLY A 493 -23.20 10.82 4.28
N ILE A 494 -24.33 11.44 3.99
CA ILE A 494 -24.49 12.88 3.72
C ILE A 494 -25.22 13.50 4.92
N ASN A 495 -24.47 14.15 5.82
CA ASN A 495 -25.06 14.79 7.00
C ASN A 495 -25.88 16.01 6.60
N SER A 496 -27.20 15.91 6.72
CA SER A 496 -28.09 16.96 6.25
C SER A 496 -29.29 17.18 7.18
N TYR A 497 -29.80 18.40 7.16
CA TYR A 497 -31.00 18.83 7.88
C TYR A 497 -31.80 19.83 7.04
N ILE A 498 -33.05 20.04 7.43
CA ILE A 498 -33.93 21.06 6.87
C ILE A 498 -34.34 21.97 8.03
N GLN A 499 -33.86 23.21 8.02
CA GLN A 499 -34.28 24.24 8.98
C GLN A 499 -34.49 25.54 8.22
N ASP A 500 -35.62 26.20 8.46
CA ASP A 500 -35.82 27.55 7.96
C ASP A 500 -35.10 28.56 8.86
N LYS A 501 -34.32 29.45 8.26
CA LYS A 501 -33.97 30.72 8.93
C LYS A 501 -35.23 31.57 8.92
N PHE A 502 -35.65 31.96 10.12
CA PHE A 502 -36.82 32.80 10.41
C PHE A 502 -36.90 34.03 9.50
#